data_AF-A0AAU2BZ42-F1
#
_entry.id   AF-A0AAU2BZ42-F1
#
_cell.length_a   1.000
_cell.length_b   1.000
_cell.length_c   1.000
_cell.angle_alpha   90.00
_cell.angle_beta   90.00
_cell.angle_gamma   90.00
#
_symmetry.space_group_name_H-M   'P 1'
#
loop_
_entity.id
_entity.type
_entity.pdbx_description
1 polymer ?
#
loop_
_entity_poly.entity_id
_entity_poly.type
_entity_poly.pdbx_seq_one_letter_code
_entity_poly.pdbx_strand_id
1 'polypeptide(L)'
;MSAPTAARPVDAEQTGRRVEEVLDRLAASGDPAAVEAAEELVRSLMDFYGAGLARVLHLLSTAPGDPVAGLLGDELVAGLLVLHDLHPEDRDTRIARALDSVREHPLDVVDFDEESGALTLRAREAGGCGCGSGESAREAARAALACFAPEVGAVDVQTAPAGPTLLQIGTAPTGAR
;
A
#
# COMPACT_ATOMS: atom_id res chain seq x y z
N MET A 1 29.39 19.94 -7.97
CA MET A 1 28.24 19.08 -8.22
C MET A 1 27.61 18.79 -6.87
N SER A 2 26.57 19.53 -6.52
CA SER A 2 25.89 19.35 -5.23
C SER A 2 25.13 18.03 -5.26
N ALA A 3 25.39 17.18 -4.26
CA ALA A 3 24.56 16.00 -4.03
C ALA A 3 23.11 16.46 -3.82
N PRO A 4 22.11 15.76 -4.39
CA PRO A 4 20.73 16.01 -4.02
C PRO A 4 20.60 15.75 -2.52
N THR A 5 20.26 16.80 -1.76
CA THR A 5 19.75 16.64 -0.41
C THR A 5 18.57 15.70 -0.53
N ALA A 6 18.71 14.46 -0.07
CA ALA A 6 17.58 13.55 0.08
C ALA A 6 16.59 14.26 1.00
N ALA A 7 15.57 14.88 0.40
CA ALA A 7 14.46 15.42 1.14
C ALA A 7 13.95 14.27 2.00
N ARG A 8 13.66 14.53 3.28
CA ARG A 8 12.99 13.55 4.13
C ARG A 8 11.82 13.01 3.32
N PRO A 9 11.69 11.67 3.16
CA PRO A 9 10.58 11.12 2.39
C PRO A 9 9.31 11.68 3.00
N VAL A 10 8.57 12.44 2.19
CA VAL A 10 7.28 12.95 2.58
C VAL A 10 6.37 11.73 2.57
N ASP A 11 5.97 11.29 3.75
CA ASP A 11 5.06 10.17 3.91
C ASP A 11 3.63 10.70 3.75
N ALA A 12 2.92 10.19 2.74
CA ALA A 12 1.55 10.56 2.42
C ALA A 12 0.60 10.24 3.59
N GLU A 13 0.80 9.10 4.25
CA GLU A 13 0.00 8.68 5.41
C GLU A 13 0.23 9.63 6.59
N GLN A 14 1.49 9.95 6.89
CA GLN A 14 1.82 10.93 7.93
C GLN A 14 1.26 12.32 7.63
N THR A 15 1.25 12.71 6.35
CA THR A 15 0.71 14.00 5.92
C THR A 15 -0.80 14.04 6.07
N GLY A 16 -1.50 12.98 5.63
CA GLY A 16 -2.94 12.81 5.82
C GLY A 16 -3.35 12.92 7.29
N ARG A 17 -2.70 12.16 8.18
CA ARG A 17 -2.98 12.22 9.64
C ARG A 17 -2.82 13.63 10.21
N ARG A 18 -1.80 14.38 9.78
CA ARG A 18 -1.62 15.77 10.25
C ARG A 18 -2.73 16.70 9.76
N VAL A 19 -3.23 16.50 8.54
CA VAL A 19 -4.36 17.27 8.02
C VAL A 19 -5.62 16.94 8.81
N GLU A 20 -5.91 15.66 9.06
CA GLU A 20 -7.02 15.21 9.90
C GLU A 20 -6.95 15.80 11.31
N GLU A 21 -5.79 15.73 11.98
CA GLU A 21 -5.59 16.34 13.31
C GLU A 21 -5.84 17.86 13.33
N VAL A 22 -5.57 18.56 12.23
CA VAL A 22 -5.87 20.00 12.10
C VAL A 22 -7.37 20.21 11.94
N LEU A 23 -8.02 19.43 11.07
CA LEU A 23 -9.47 19.51 10.84
C LEU A 23 -10.24 19.17 12.12
N ASP A 24 -9.84 18.13 12.86
CA ASP A 24 -10.45 17.74 14.14
C ASP A 24 -10.34 18.84 15.19
N ARG A 25 -9.19 19.52 15.27
CA ARG A 25 -9.02 20.67 16.17
C ARG A 25 -9.90 21.85 15.78
N LEU A 26 -10.08 22.09 14.49
CA LEU A 26 -11.00 23.12 14.00
C LEU A 26 -12.45 22.75 14.32
N ALA A 27 -12.85 21.49 14.13
CA ALA A 27 -14.17 21.00 14.50
C ALA A 27 -14.43 21.12 16.01
N ALA A 28 -13.44 20.77 16.83
CA ALA A 28 -13.51 20.88 18.29
C ALA A 28 -13.62 22.34 18.78
N SER A 29 -13.29 23.34 17.97
CA SER A 29 -13.46 24.76 18.32
C SER A 29 -14.92 25.19 18.38
N GLY A 30 -15.83 24.43 17.76
CA GLY A 30 -17.26 24.70 17.73
C GLY A 30 -17.69 25.82 16.77
N ASP A 31 -16.81 26.27 15.87
CA ASP A 31 -17.10 27.24 14.81
C ASP A 31 -17.35 26.53 13.47
N PRO A 32 -18.61 26.37 13.02
CA PRO A 32 -18.92 25.69 11.77
C PRO A 32 -18.34 26.40 10.54
N ALA A 33 -18.21 27.74 10.58
CA ALA A 33 -17.68 28.50 9.45
C ALA A 33 -16.18 28.27 9.27
N ALA A 34 -15.44 28.10 10.37
CA ALA A 34 -14.03 27.75 10.32
C ALA A 34 -13.78 26.34 9.75
N VAL A 35 -14.65 25.39 10.07
CA VAL A 35 -14.61 24.02 9.51
C VAL A 35 -14.89 24.05 8.01
N GLU A 36 -15.98 24.70 7.60
CA GLU A 36 -16.36 24.81 6.18
C GLU A 36 -15.25 25.49 5.35
N ALA A 37 -14.67 26.58 5.85
CA ALA A 37 -13.57 27.28 5.18
C ALA A 37 -12.30 26.42 5.06
N ALA A 38 -12.01 25.58 6.06
CA ALA A 38 -10.86 24.68 6.01
C ALA A 38 -11.07 23.53 5.01
N GLU A 39 -12.27 22.95 4.98
CA GLU A 39 -12.64 21.94 3.97
C GLU A 39 -12.61 22.52 2.55
N GLU A 40 -13.13 23.72 2.35
CA GLU A 40 -13.08 24.42 1.07
C GLU A 40 -11.64 24.69 0.63
N LEU A 41 -10.77 25.11 1.56
CA LEU A 41 -9.35 25.32 1.30
C LEU A 41 -8.66 24.02 0.86
N VAL A 42 -8.86 22.93 1.60
CA VAL A 42 -8.27 21.62 1.26
C VAL A 42 -8.75 21.16 -0.11
N ARG A 43 -10.07 21.23 -0.36
CA ARG A 43 -10.66 20.84 -1.66
C ARG A 43 -10.07 21.65 -2.81
N SER A 44 -9.97 22.97 -2.66
CA SER A 44 -9.43 23.87 -3.68
C SER A 44 -7.95 23.58 -3.99
N LEU A 45 -7.14 23.28 -2.96
CA LEU A 45 -5.75 22.91 -3.14
C LEU A 45 -5.61 21.54 -3.81
N MET A 46 -6.42 20.55 -3.39
CA MET A 46 -6.44 19.21 -3.99
C MET A 46 -6.82 19.25 -5.47
N ASP A 47 -7.83 20.04 -5.83
CA ASP A 47 -8.26 20.22 -7.21
C ASP A 47 -7.17 20.89 -8.06
N PHE A 48 -6.55 21.96 -7.54
CA PHE A 48 -5.52 22.70 -8.25
C PHE A 48 -4.26 21.86 -8.47
N TYR A 49 -3.78 21.15 -7.44
CA TYR A 49 -2.61 20.29 -7.55
C TYR A 49 -2.88 19.05 -8.41
N GLY A 50 -4.07 18.46 -8.31
CA GLY A 50 -4.50 17.37 -9.19
C GLY A 50 -4.51 17.78 -10.66
N ALA A 51 -5.09 18.95 -10.98
CA ALA A 51 -5.07 19.48 -12.35
C ALA A 51 -3.63 19.74 -12.86
N GLY A 52 -2.76 20.25 -12.00
CA GLY A 52 -1.34 20.44 -12.30
C GLY A 52 -0.61 19.13 -12.61
N LEU A 53 -0.79 18.11 -11.77
CA LEU A 53 -0.21 16.78 -11.96
C LEU A 53 -0.72 16.11 -13.24
N ALA A 54 -2.02 16.17 -13.50
CA ALA A 54 -2.62 15.66 -14.72
C ALA A 54 -2.01 16.33 -15.96
N ARG A 55 -1.78 17.65 -15.90
CA ARG A 55 -1.15 18.38 -16.99
C ARG A 55 0.31 17.97 -17.18
N VAL A 56 1.06 17.76 -16.10
CA VAL A 56 2.46 17.27 -16.16
C VAL A 56 2.52 15.89 -16.80
N LEU A 57 1.70 14.94 -16.35
CA LEU A 57 1.62 13.60 -16.94
C LEU A 57 1.29 13.64 -18.42
N HIS A 58 0.29 14.46 -18.80
CA HIS A 58 -0.07 14.62 -20.21
C HIS A 58 1.12 15.13 -21.04
N LEU A 59 1.84 16.16 -20.59
CA LEU A 59 3.01 16.68 -21.30
C LEU A 59 4.11 15.63 -21.43
N LEU A 60 4.37 14.85 -20.38
CA LEU A 60 5.38 13.79 -20.39
C LEU A 60 5.00 12.62 -21.29
N SER A 61 3.72 12.24 -21.34
CA SER A 61 3.23 11.18 -22.22
C SER A 61 3.42 11.48 -23.71
N THR A 62 3.51 12.77 -24.07
CA THR A 62 3.78 13.20 -25.45
C THR A 62 5.26 13.29 -25.79
N ALA A 63 6.15 13.15 -24.79
CA ALA A 63 7.59 13.22 -24.99
C ALA A 63 8.17 11.85 -25.40
N PRO A 64 9.20 11.80 -26.26
CA PRO A 64 9.85 10.54 -26.63
C PRO A 64 10.59 9.92 -25.43
N GLY A 65 10.59 8.58 -25.34
CA GLY A 65 11.44 7.82 -24.41
C GLY A 65 10.80 7.35 -23.10
N ASP A 66 9.46 7.24 -23.06
CA ASP A 66 8.68 6.78 -21.89
C ASP A 66 9.17 7.33 -20.54
N PRO A 67 9.18 8.66 -20.37
CA PRO A 67 9.59 9.29 -19.12
C PRO A 67 8.63 8.98 -17.95
N VAL A 68 7.43 8.47 -18.24
CA VAL A 68 6.41 8.17 -17.24
C VAL A 68 6.82 6.96 -16.41
N ALA A 69 7.43 5.94 -17.01
CA ALA A 69 7.89 4.74 -16.29
C ALA A 69 8.81 5.06 -15.10
N GLY A 70 9.69 6.05 -15.23
CA GLY A 70 10.56 6.49 -14.12
C GLY A 70 9.79 7.14 -12.97
N LEU A 71 8.72 7.88 -13.26
CA LEU A 71 7.86 8.50 -12.26
C LEU A 71 7.03 7.45 -11.51
N LEU A 72 6.52 6.44 -12.21
CA LEU A 72 5.77 5.33 -11.60
C LEU A 72 6.66 4.43 -10.74
N GLY A 73 7.98 4.55 -10.86
CA GLY A 73 8.95 3.86 -9.99
C GLY A 73 9.24 4.60 -8.69
N ASP A 74 8.91 5.89 -8.60
CA ASP A 74 9.12 6.70 -7.40
C ASP A 74 7.88 6.63 -6.49
N GLU A 75 8.08 6.15 -5.26
CA GLU A 75 7.00 5.86 -4.32
C GLU A 75 6.17 7.10 -3.95
N LEU A 76 6.83 8.25 -3.76
CA LEU A 76 6.16 9.50 -3.44
C LEU A 76 5.28 9.94 -4.62
N VAL A 77 5.84 9.91 -5.82
CA VAL A 77 5.12 10.34 -7.02
C VAL A 77 3.97 9.38 -7.32
N ALA A 78 4.20 8.07 -7.26
CA ALA A 78 3.15 7.07 -7.45
C ALA A 78 1.99 7.27 -6.46
N GLY A 79 2.29 7.45 -5.17
CA GLY A 79 1.28 7.71 -4.14
C GLY A 79 0.48 9.00 -4.38
N LEU A 80 1.14 10.09 -4.82
CA LEU A 80 0.45 11.33 -5.19
C LEU A 80 -0.46 11.15 -6.40
N LEU A 81 -0.04 10.38 -7.41
CA LEU A 81 -0.89 10.11 -8.57
C LEU A 81 -2.12 9.28 -8.18
N VAL A 82 -1.97 8.32 -7.27
CA VAL A 82 -3.12 7.57 -6.75
C VAL A 82 -4.07 8.47 -5.98
N LEU A 83 -3.56 9.33 -5.08
CA LEU A 83 -4.38 10.26 -4.30
C LEU A 83 -5.25 11.19 -5.17
N HIS A 84 -4.81 11.48 -6.40
CA HIS A 84 -5.53 12.32 -7.35
C HIS A 84 -6.28 11.54 -8.44
N ASP A 85 -6.38 10.21 -8.35
CA ASP A 85 -6.98 9.33 -9.37
C ASP A 85 -6.32 9.45 -10.76
N LEU A 86 -5.01 9.73 -10.78
CA LEU A 86 -4.22 9.95 -11.99
C LEU A 86 -3.25 8.80 -12.31
N HIS A 87 -3.18 7.77 -11.47
CA HIS A 87 -2.28 6.66 -11.70
C HIS A 87 -2.72 5.85 -12.93
N PRO A 88 -1.82 5.58 -13.91
CA PRO A 88 -2.20 4.92 -15.17
C PRO A 88 -2.46 3.42 -15.01
N GLU A 89 -1.81 2.76 -14.04
CA GLU A 89 -2.13 1.38 -13.65
C GLU A 89 -3.36 1.38 -12.74
N ASP A 90 -4.28 0.43 -12.94
CA ASP A 90 -5.40 0.20 -12.03
C ASP A 90 -4.95 -0.31 -10.64
N ARG A 91 -5.87 -0.26 -9.67
CA ARG A 91 -5.60 -0.67 -8.28
C ARG A 91 -4.99 -2.07 -8.21
N ASP A 92 -5.62 -3.05 -8.87
CA ASP A 92 -5.24 -4.44 -8.72
C ASP A 92 -3.84 -4.70 -9.30
N THR A 93 -3.49 -4.02 -10.39
CA THR A 93 -2.15 -4.02 -10.98
C THR A 93 -1.12 -3.40 -10.03
N ARG A 94 -1.44 -2.28 -9.38
CA ARG A 94 -0.55 -1.64 -8.40
C ARG A 94 -0.33 -2.52 -7.17
N ILE A 95 -1.39 -3.12 -6.64
CA ILE A 95 -1.33 -4.05 -5.50
C ILE A 95 -0.45 -5.25 -5.87
N ALA A 96 -0.66 -5.87 -7.03
CA ALA A 96 0.16 -6.99 -7.48
C ALA A 96 1.64 -6.60 -7.60
N ARG A 97 1.94 -5.44 -8.19
CA ARG A 97 3.30 -4.91 -8.30
C ARG A 97 3.95 -4.65 -6.94
N ALA A 98 3.19 -4.13 -5.98
CA ALA A 98 3.65 -3.92 -4.61
C ALA A 98 4.02 -5.26 -3.94
N LEU A 99 3.16 -6.27 -4.07
CA LEU A 99 3.39 -7.61 -3.51
C LEU A 99 4.57 -8.32 -4.18
N ASP A 100 4.79 -8.13 -5.48
CA ASP A 100 5.95 -8.66 -6.22
C ASP A 100 7.31 -8.13 -5.70
N SER A 101 7.31 -6.99 -5.00
CA SER A 101 8.50 -6.46 -4.32
C SER A 101 8.86 -7.25 -3.06
N VAL A 102 7.89 -7.95 -2.44
CA VAL A 102 8.04 -8.71 -1.20
C VAL A 102 8.28 -10.19 -1.49
N ARG A 103 9.32 -10.48 -2.28
CA ARG A 103 9.60 -11.84 -2.80
C ARG A 103 9.85 -12.90 -1.72
N GLU A 104 10.23 -12.49 -0.52
CA GLU A 104 10.48 -13.37 0.62
C GLU A 104 9.17 -13.95 1.21
N HIS A 105 8.04 -13.33 0.88
CA HIS A 105 6.70 -13.73 1.33
C HIS A 105 5.75 -13.77 0.13
N PRO A 106 5.62 -14.92 -0.56
CA PRO A 106 4.66 -15.04 -1.66
C PRO A 106 3.23 -14.90 -1.11
N LEU A 107 2.57 -13.81 -1.51
CA LEU A 107 1.24 -13.43 -1.07
C LEU A 107 0.30 -13.37 -2.28
N ASP A 108 -0.82 -14.06 -2.20
CA ASP A 108 -1.88 -14.02 -3.20
C ASP A 108 -3.03 -13.14 -2.67
N VAL A 109 -3.53 -12.22 -3.51
CA VAL A 109 -4.70 -11.40 -3.17
C VAL A 109 -5.95 -12.28 -3.15
N VAL A 110 -6.72 -12.22 -2.06
CA VAL A 110 -7.98 -12.96 -1.89
C VAL A 110 -9.17 -12.06 -2.15
N ASP A 111 -9.17 -10.88 -1.53
CA ASP A 111 -10.29 -9.94 -1.55
C ASP A 111 -9.82 -8.53 -1.20
N PHE A 112 -10.56 -7.52 -1.66
CA PHE A 112 -10.37 -6.13 -1.29
C PHE A 112 -11.73 -5.48 -1.05
N ASP A 113 -11.92 -4.95 0.16
CA ASP A 113 -13.10 -4.17 0.53
C ASP A 113 -12.86 -2.69 0.20
N GLU A 114 -13.60 -2.17 -0.77
CA GLU A 114 -13.50 -0.78 -1.21
C GLU A 114 -14.01 0.22 -0.18
N GLU A 115 -14.93 -0.18 0.71
CA GLU A 115 -15.52 0.72 1.71
C GLU A 115 -14.57 0.90 2.90
N SER A 116 -13.94 -0.19 3.35
CA SER A 116 -13.01 -0.15 4.48
C SER A 116 -11.53 -0.01 4.09
N GLY A 117 -11.19 -0.21 2.82
CA GLY A 117 -9.80 -0.27 2.35
C GLY A 117 -9.03 -1.48 2.87
N ALA A 118 -9.74 -2.54 3.28
CA ALA A 118 -9.14 -3.75 3.84
C ALA A 118 -8.76 -4.73 2.72
N LEU A 119 -7.48 -5.06 2.64
CA LEU A 119 -6.92 -6.06 1.72
C LEU A 119 -6.73 -7.39 2.44
N THR A 120 -7.37 -8.44 1.95
CA THR A 120 -7.16 -9.81 2.43
C THR A 120 -6.16 -10.53 1.53
N LEU A 121 -5.07 -10.99 2.13
CA LEU A 121 -4.00 -11.72 1.48
C LEU A 121 -3.93 -13.15 2.00
N ARG A 122 -3.48 -14.07 1.16
CA ARG A 122 -3.15 -15.45 1.55
C ARG A 122 -1.66 -15.69 1.36
N ALA A 123 -1.00 -16.15 2.42
CA ALA A 123 0.39 -16.59 2.31
C ALA A 123 0.44 -17.94 1.56
N ARG A 124 1.24 -18.01 0.49
CA ARG A 124 1.55 -19.25 -0.21
C ARG A 124 2.58 -20.00 0.61
N GLU A 125 2.31 -21.26 0.95
CA GLU A 125 3.16 -22.04 1.87
C GLU A 125 4.64 -22.07 1.42
N ALA A 126 5.50 -21.32 2.12
CA ALA A 126 6.91 -21.64 2.23
C ALA A 126 7.06 -22.53 3.47
N GLY A 127 7.23 -23.84 3.25
CA GLY A 127 7.27 -24.83 4.33
C GLY A 127 8.26 -24.44 5.44
N GLY A 128 7.74 -24.18 6.65
CA GLY A 128 8.56 -23.93 7.83
C GLY A 128 7.83 -23.18 8.95
N CYS A 129 7.46 -23.92 10.00
CA CYS A 129 7.06 -23.52 11.36
C CYS A 129 6.22 -22.23 11.53
N GLY A 130 4.94 -22.43 11.85
CA GLY A 130 3.98 -21.38 12.17
C GLY A 130 4.32 -20.54 13.40
N CYS A 131 3.65 -19.39 13.48
CA CYS A 131 3.63 -18.40 14.56
C CYS A 131 4.63 -17.23 14.46
N GLY A 132 5.59 -17.23 13.54
CA GLY A 132 6.48 -16.08 13.30
C GLY A 132 6.40 -15.47 11.89
N SER A 133 6.03 -16.26 10.89
CA SER A 133 6.08 -15.87 9.48
C SER A 133 4.93 -14.96 9.03
N GLY A 134 3.75 -15.06 9.67
CA GLY A 134 2.56 -14.30 9.28
C GLY A 134 2.66 -12.80 9.60
N GLU A 135 3.20 -12.45 10.77
CA GLU A 135 3.35 -11.05 11.19
C GLU A 135 4.42 -10.33 10.36
N SER A 136 5.56 -10.98 10.11
CA SER A 136 6.61 -10.43 9.24
C SER A 136 6.13 -10.25 7.80
N ALA A 137 5.35 -11.20 7.27
CA ALA A 137 4.74 -11.07 5.94
C ALA A 137 3.71 -9.92 5.88
N ARG A 138 2.88 -9.77 6.93
CA ARG A 138 1.92 -8.68 7.06
C ARG A 138 2.60 -7.31 7.09
N GLU A 139 3.64 -7.15 7.90
CA GLU A 139 4.39 -5.90 8.01
C GLU A 139 5.10 -5.55 6.70
N ALA A 140 5.74 -6.55 6.06
CA ALA A 140 6.40 -6.35 4.77
C ALA A 140 5.40 -5.98 3.66
N ALA A 141 4.23 -6.63 3.64
CA ALA A 141 3.15 -6.28 2.71
C ALA A 141 2.61 -4.87 2.97
N ARG A 142 2.36 -4.51 4.23
CA ARG A 142 1.89 -3.17 4.62
C ARG A 142 2.87 -2.09 4.16
N ALA A 143 4.18 -2.29 4.39
CA ALA A 143 5.21 -1.35 3.97
C ALA A 143 5.24 -1.20 2.44
N ALA A 144 5.19 -2.29 1.69
CA ALA A 144 5.18 -2.23 0.22
C ALA A 144 3.91 -1.57 -0.34
N LEU A 145 2.75 -1.90 0.24
CA LEU A 145 1.45 -1.36 -0.19
C LEU A 145 1.31 0.12 0.15
N ALA A 146 1.82 0.59 1.29
CA ALA A 146 1.80 2.01 1.63
C ALA A 146 2.47 2.88 0.55
N CYS A 147 3.45 2.35 -0.17
CA CYS A 147 4.18 3.05 -1.22
C CYS A 147 3.43 3.07 -2.57
N PHE A 148 2.80 1.96 -2.96
CA PHE A 148 2.25 1.79 -4.32
C PHE A 148 0.71 1.68 -4.38
N ALA A 149 0.06 1.41 -3.25
CA ALA A 149 -1.38 1.28 -3.10
C ALA A 149 -1.85 1.94 -1.78
N PRO A 150 -1.69 3.28 -1.63
CA PRO A 150 -2.03 4.01 -0.40
C PRO A 150 -3.51 3.94 0.00
N GLU A 151 -4.40 3.52 -0.89
CA GLU A 151 -5.80 3.21 -0.62
C GLU A 151 -6.00 1.99 0.29
N VAL A 152 -4.97 1.15 0.48
CA VAL A 152 -5.01 0.00 1.38
C VAL A 152 -4.71 0.45 2.82
N GLY A 153 -5.77 0.69 3.60
CA GLY A 153 -5.67 1.11 5.00
C GLY A 153 -5.39 -0.03 5.98
N ALA A 154 -5.80 -1.25 5.62
CA ALA A 154 -5.60 -2.44 6.46
C ALA A 154 -5.21 -3.65 5.60
N VAL A 155 -4.28 -4.46 6.12
CA VAL A 155 -3.83 -5.70 5.47
C VAL A 155 -4.14 -6.84 6.42
N ASP A 156 -4.92 -7.83 6.01
CA ASP A 156 -5.12 -9.08 6.74
C ASP A 156 -4.43 -10.24 6.00
N VAL A 157 -3.63 -11.02 6.72
CA VAL A 157 -2.88 -12.15 6.13
C VAL A 157 -3.41 -13.45 6.69
N GLN A 158 -4.14 -14.18 5.85
CA GLN A 158 -4.60 -15.52 6.14
C GLN A 158 -3.48 -16.53 5.91
N THR A 159 -3.14 -17.29 6.94
CA THR A 159 -2.33 -18.50 6.79
C THR A 159 -3.28 -19.68 6.58
N ALA A 160 -2.97 -20.54 5.59
CA ALA A 160 -3.72 -21.79 5.45
C ALA A 160 -3.60 -22.58 6.77
N PRO A 161 -4.70 -23.19 7.28
CA PRO A 161 -4.60 -24.04 8.44
C PRO A 161 -3.64 -25.19 8.13
N ALA A 162 -2.72 -25.48 9.06
CA ALA A 162 -1.79 -26.59 8.93
C ALA A 162 -2.58 -27.84 8.51
N GLY A 163 -2.25 -28.40 7.34
CA GLY A 163 -2.83 -29.65 6.88
C GLY A 163 -2.73 -30.74 7.96
N PRO A 164 -3.63 -31.74 7.98
CA PRO A 164 -3.71 -32.70 9.07
C PRO A 164 -2.33 -33.32 9.33
N THR A 165 -1.89 -33.26 10.60
CA THR A 165 -0.63 -33.84 11.06
C THR A 165 -0.52 -35.28 10.56
N LEU A 166 0.32 -35.50 9.55
CA LEU A 166 0.57 -36.84 9.03
C LEU A 166 1.29 -37.62 10.13
N LEU A 167 0.54 -38.49 10.82
CA LEU A 167 1.10 -39.43 11.76
C LEU A 167 1.99 -40.40 10.97
N GLN A 168 3.30 -40.26 11.15
CA GLN A 168 4.30 -41.18 10.62
C GLN A 168 4.13 -42.53 11.33
N ILE A 169 3.37 -43.45 10.72
CA ILE A 169 3.28 -44.82 11.21
C ILE A 169 4.60 -45.51 10.86
N GLY A 170 5.50 -45.57 11.83
CA GLY A 170 6.71 -46.37 11.73
C GLY A 170 6.36 -47.85 11.52
N THR A 171 6.95 -48.46 10.51
CA THR A 171 6.81 -49.90 10.25
C THR A 171 7.38 -50.70 11.42
N ALA A 172 6.57 -51.61 11.97
CA ALA A 172 6.93 -52.46 13.09
C ALA A 172 8.19 -53.29 12.80
N PRO A 173 9.09 -53.50 13.80
CA PRO A 173 10.30 -54.28 13.59
C PRO A 173 9.95 -55.75 13.39
N THR A 174 10.38 -56.32 12.26
CA THR A 174 10.28 -57.75 11.95
C THR A 174 11.14 -58.53 12.94
N GLY A 175 10.52 -59.21 13.91
CA GLY A 175 11.21 -60.04 14.87
C GLY A 175 11.96 -61.18 14.17
N ALA A 176 13.29 -61.17 14.29
CA ALA A 176 14.14 -62.30 13.94
C ALA A 176 14.05 -63.34 15.07
N ARG A 177 13.72 -64.57 14.70
CA ARG A 177 13.85 -65.77 15.55
C ARG A 177 15.29 -66.25 15.58
#